data_AF-A0A3N8QE86-F1
#
_entry.id   AF-A0A3N8QE86-F1
#
_cell.length_a   1.000
_cell.length_b   1.000
_cell.length_c   1.000
_cell.angle_alpha   90.00
_cell.angle_beta   90.00
_cell.angle_gamma   90.00
#
_symmetry.space_group_name_H-M   'P 1'
#
loop_
_entity.id
_entity.type
_entity.pdbx_description
1 polymer ?
#
loop_
_entity_poly.entity_id
_entity_poly.type
_entity_poly.pdbx_seq_one_letter_code
_entity_poly.pdbx_strand_id
1 'polypeptide(L)'
;MQRFELDGQEYDAASNGFLAKLPAAHEAKTRPRCLCMDPPIAMYIARFDGRYQVKRMPDTGAKHKLGCDSYKAPPGLSGYGDVDGTAIVEDAESGEVTLKFGFALAKGAAREMPEPSDNEPDSIKADGKKLTLRGLLHYLWEEAGLNRWSPAMAGKRNWSVLRKYLLLAAAGKNAKKMSLEDMLYVPEMFIGDQKDLIAQRRTEHLARISVSESGKPHFVLVIGELKEIATARFGFKLVIKHLPDYGLMIDEKTKKRIEKIFAAELEIWAATEGTHLMVIATASLSAAGIATVQEVSMMLTTDSWIPFESLADNTLLKTLAKRRYQKCLRYNQTARHPIATALLTDAERGTALYVVPGDASSGYQAELELLIAESELDAWIWRPAMEAMPSLPLTAFDAASKAASRPQAPESTPPSATVSAPDAATARKSVKRPQTHAPASATAPDPTSLFDEPPIVDEPPPRLDDEPPYADEDRPANWL
;
A
#
# COMPACT_ATOMS: atom_id res chain seq x y z
N MET A 1 -14.66 11.18 4.53
CA MET A 1 -15.32 9.85 4.57
C MET A 1 -16.20 9.75 3.34
N GLN A 2 -16.23 8.61 2.66
CA GLN A 2 -17.01 8.46 1.43
C GLN A 2 -18.51 8.41 1.77
N ARG A 3 -19.33 9.16 1.04
CA ARG A 3 -20.79 9.15 1.18
C ARG A 3 -21.44 8.62 -0.09
N PHE A 4 -22.53 7.90 0.10
CA PHE A 4 -23.34 7.35 -0.98
C PHE A 4 -24.78 7.81 -0.85
N GLU A 5 -25.44 7.96 -1.99
CA GLU A 5 -26.89 8.09 -2.07
C GLU A 5 -27.48 6.77 -2.57
N LEU A 6 -28.55 6.30 -1.93
CA LEU A 6 -29.32 5.13 -2.35
C LEU A 6 -30.80 5.40 -2.06
N ASP A 7 -31.65 5.25 -3.07
CA ASP A 7 -33.10 5.56 -2.99
C ASP A 7 -33.40 6.98 -2.48
N GLY A 8 -32.59 7.98 -2.87
CA GLY A 8 -32.76 9.37 -2.47
C GLY A 8 -32.35 9.68 -1.03
N GLN A 9 -31.75 8.74 -0.31
CA GLN A 9 -31.21 8.94 1.04
C GLN A 9 -29.68 8.90 1.02
N GLU A 10 -29.06 9.81 1.78
CA GLU A 10 -27.60 9.83 1.96
C GLU A 10 -27.16 8.93 3.12
N TYR A 11 -26.04 8.26 2.91
CA TYR A 11 -25.43 7.37 3.88
C TYR A 11 -23.92 7.58 3.95
N ASP A 12 -23.36 7.38 5.14
CA ASP A 12 -21.93 7.12 5.27
C ASP A 12 -21.61 5.70 4.81
N ALA A 13 -20.52 5.54 4.04
CA ALA A 13 -20.10 4.27 3.47
C ALA A 13 -19.88 3.15 4.50
N ALA A 14 -19.47 3.49 5.73
CA ALA A 14 -19.22 2.52 6.80
C ALA A 14 -20.43 2.31 7.71
N SER A 15 -21.55 3.00 7.48
CA SER A 15 -22.72 2.88 8.35
C SER A 15 -23.42 1.53 8.19
N ASN A 16 -23.77 0.90 9.32
CA ASN A 16 -24.53 -0.36 9.32
C ASN A 16 -25.87 -0.22 8.58
N GLY A 17 -26.52 0.95 8.68
CA GLY A 17 -27.77 1.25 7.97
C GLY A 17 -27.60 1.17 6.45
N PHE A 18 -26.48 1.63 5.91
CA PHE A 18 -26.18 1.51 4.48
C PHE A 18 -25.92 0.07 4.06
N LEU A 19 -25.05 -0.62 4.80
CA LEU A 19 -24.67 -2.00 4.48
C LEU A 19 -25.87 -2.95 4.49
N ALA A 20 -26.81 -2.75 5.43
CA ALA A 20 -28.05 -3.53 5.52
C ALA A 20 -29.00 -3.33 4.32
N LYS A 21 -28.87 -2.24 3.56
CA LYS A 21 -29.70 -1.95 2.37
C LYS A 21 -29.16 -2.59 1.09
N LEU A 22 -27.87 -2.89 1.03
CA LEU A 22 -27.21 -3.39 -0.18
C LEU A 22 -27.84 -4.67 -0.76
N PRO A 23 -28.28 -5.67 0.03
CA PRO A 23 -28.91 -6.87 -0.52
C PRO A 23 -30.19 -6.56 -1.31
N ALA A 24 -31.13 -5.83 -0.71
CA ALA A 24 -32.39 -5.46 -1.36
C ALA A 24 -32.17 -4.54 -2.57
N ALA A 25 -31.23 -3.60 -2.47
CA ALA A 25 -30.88 -2.72 -3.58
C ALA A 25 -30.25 -3.49 -4.76
N HIS A 26 -29.41 -4.49 -4.48
CA HIS A 26 -28.86 -5.37 -5.51
C HIS A 26 -29.96 -6.16 -6.23
N GLU A 27 -30.90 -6.76 -5.48
CA GLU A 27 -32.04 -7.48 -6.06
C GLU A 27 -32.94 -6.58 -6.91
N ALA A 28 -33.21 -5.35 -6.44
CA ALA A 28 -33.99 -4.35 -7.16
C ALA A 28 -33.21 -3.69 -8.32
N LYS A 29 -31.91 -3.99 -8.48
CA LYS A 29 -30.98 -3.32 -9.41
C LYS A 29 -30.90 -1.80 -9.20
N THR A 30 -31.18 -1.33 -7.98
CA THR A 30 -30.99 0.05 -7.58
C THR A 30 -29.51 0.33 -7.40
N ARG A 31 -29.01 1.35 -8.09
CA ARG A 31 -27.59 1.72 -8.04
C ARG A 31 -27.33 2.77 -6.96
N PRO A 32 -26.39 2.54 -6.03
CA PRO A 32 -25.88 3.60 -5.19
C PRO A 32 -25.13 4.63 -6.04
N ARG A 33 -25.09 5.88 -5.60
CA ARG A 33 -24.36 6.97 -6.25
C ARG A 33 -23.33 7.55 -5.28
N CYS A 34 -22.08 7.67 -5.70
CA CYS A 34 -21.04 8.30 -4.90
C CYS A 34 -21.21 9.82 -4.94
N LEU A 35 -21.29 10.43 -3.75
CA LEU A 35 -21.51 11.87 -3.55
C LEU A 35 -20.21 12.68 -3.53
N CYS A 36 -19.12 12.17 -4.10
CA CYS A 36 -17.84 12.86 -4.11
C CYS A 36 -17.76 14.00 -5.13
N MET A 37 -18.66 14.00 -6.12
CA MET A 37 -18.76 14.97 -7.21
C MET A 37 -20.24 15.33 -7.43
N ASP A 38 -20.48 16.46 -8.08
CA ASP A 38 -21.81 16.89 -8.57
C ASP A 38 -21.75 17.00 -10.12
N PRO A 39 -22.57 16.24 -10.87
CA PRO A 39 -23.56 15.28 -10.40
C PRO A 39 -22.95 14.02 -9.74
N PRO A 40 -23.67 13.35 -8.82
CA PRO A 40 -23.23 12.10 -8.20
C PRO A 40 -22.91 10.99 -9.20
N ILE A 41 -21.87 10.20 -8.91
CA ILE A 41 -21.35 9.18 -9.83
C ILE A 41 -21.99 7.84 -9.54
N ALA A 42 -22.62 7.22 -10.52
CA ALA A 42 -23.21 5.89 -10.37
C ALA A 42 -22.17 4.83 -9.98
N MET A 43 -22.58 3.93 -9.10
CA MET A 43 -21.82 2.77 -8.63
C MET A 43 -22.62 1.50 -8.91
N TYR A 44 -22.02 0.34 -8.73
CA TYR A 44 -22.74 -0.94 -8.73
C TYR A 44 -22.56 -1.67 -7.40
N ILE A 45 -23.49 -2.57 -7.09
CA ILE A 45 -23.38 -3.45 -5.94
C ILE A 45 -22.89 -4.80 -6.47
N ALA A 46 -21.71 -5.21 -6.05
CA ALA A 46 -21.20 -6.55 -6.31
C ALA A 46 -21.72 -7.50 -5.23
N ARG A 47 -22.09 -8.71 -5.61
CA ARG A 47 -22.43 -9.80 -4.69
C ARG A 47 -21.39 -10.91 -4.79
N PHE A 48 -20.82 -11.31 -3.66
CA PHE A 48 -19.89 -12.44 -3.57
C PHE A 48 -20.15 -13.21 -2.27
N ASP A 49 -20.38 -14.51 -2.35
CA ASP A 49 -20.62 -15.39 -1.19
C ASP A 49 -21.60 -14.82 -0.14
N GLY A 50 -22.75 -14.31 -0.61
CA GLY A 50 -23.78 -13.69 0.25
C GLY A 50 -23.41 -12.32 0.84
N ARG A 51 -22.21 -11.79 0.55
CA ARG A 51 -21.77 -10.45 0.92
C ARG A 51 -22.00 -9.47 -0.22
N TYR A 52 -22.26 -8.22 0.15
CA TYR A 52 -22.54 -7.14 -0.79
C TYR A 52 -21.55 -6.00 -0.57
N GLN A 53 -20.97 -5.49 -1.66
CA GLN A 53 -20.04 -4.38 -1.60
C GLN A 53 -20.32 -3.41 -2.75
N VAL A 54 -20.25 -2.12 -2.45
CA VAL A 54 -20.34 -1.08 -3.47
C VAL A 54 -19.00 -0.97 -4.21
N LYS A 55 -19.05 -1.08 -5.53
CA LYS A 55 -17.89 -0.94 -6.42
C LYS A 55 -18.11 0.18 -7.44
N ARG A 56 -17.01 0.78 -7.88
CA ARG A 56 -17.00 1.80 -8.94
C ARG A 56 -17.50 1.21 -10.23
N MET A 57 -18.27 1.96 -11.01
CA MET A 57 -18.57 1.54 -12.38
C MET A 57 -17.27 1.42 -13.19
N PRO A 58 -17.17 0.49 -14.15
CA PRO A 58 -16.03 0.43 -15.07
C PRO A 58 -15.74 1.78 -15.71
N ASP A 59 -14.46 2.11 -15.87
CA ASP A 59 -13.98 3.36 -16.49
C ASP A 59 -14.46 4.66 -15.79
N THR A 60 -14.92 4.60 -14.54
CA THR A 60 -15.33 5.79 -13.77
C THR A 60 -14.35 6.23 -12.70
N GLY A 61 -13.25 5.50 -12.49
CA GLY A 61 -12.26 5.79 -11.45
C GLY A 61 -11.71 7.23 -11.49
N ALA A 62 -11.40 7.73 -12.69
CA ALA A 62 -10.90 9.10 -12.88
C ALA A 62 -11.99 10.18 -12.71
N LYS A 63 -13.28 9.81 -12.73
CA LYS A 63 -14.40 10.74 -12.56
C LYS A 63 -14.61 11.12 -11.10
N HIS A 64 -14.13 10.31 -10.15
CA HIS A 64 -14.27 10.60 -8.73
C HIS A 64 -13.33 11.73 -8.29
N LYS A 65 -13.72 12.46 -7.25
CA LYS A 65 -12.86 13.48 -6.64
C LYS A 65 -11.56 12.86 -6.11
N LEU A 66 -10.45 13.57 -6.26
CA LEU A 66 -9.19 13.21 -5.61
C LEU A 66 -9.38 12.99 -4.09
N GLY A 67 -8.82 11.89 -3.59
CA GLY A 67 -8.96 11.48 -2.19
C GLY A 67 -10.25 10.73 -1.85
N CYS A 68 -11.16 10.53 -2.82
CA CYS A 68 -12.27 9.59 -2.71
C CYS A 68 -11.76 8.14 -2.80
N ASP A 69 -12.34 7.23 -2.03
CA ASP A 69 -11.92 5.82 -2.03
C ASP A 69 -12.23 5.12 -3.38
N SER A 70 -13.12 5.68 -4.20
CA SER A 70 -13.40 5.20 -5.55
C SER A 70 -12.56 5.87 -6.64
N TYR A 71 -11.73 6.86 -6.29
CA TYR A 71 -10.76 7.41 -7.22
C TYR A 71 -9.73 6.36 -7.62
N LYS A 72 -9.38 6.33 -8.91
CA LYS A 72 -8.31 5.51 -9.46
C LYS A 72 -7.34 6.40 -10.22
N ALA A 73 -6.07 6.27 -9.90
CA ALA A 73 -5.00 6.97 -10.60
C ALA A 73 -5.01 6.60 -12.10
N PRO A 74 -4.58 7.51 -12.99
CA PRO A 74 -4.35 7.20 -14.39
C PRO A 74 -3.51 5.93 -14.55
N PRO A 75 -3.88 5.00 -15.46
CA PRO A 75 -3.21 3.71 -15.61
C PRO A 75 -1.69 3.84 -15.78
N GLY A 76 -1.22 4.86 -16.52
CA GLY A 76 0.20 5.10 -16.78
C GLY A 76 1.06 5.43 -15.56
N LEU A 77 0.49 5.74 -14.39
CA LEU A 77 1.28 5.97 -13.17
C LEU A 77 1.73 4.69 -12.46
N SER A 78 1.23 3.54 -12.87
CA SER A 78 1.46 2.25 -12.21
C SER A 78 1.54 1.13 -13.25
N GLY A 79 2.04 -0.03 -12.86
CA GLY A 79 2.02 -1.18 -13.76
C GLY A 79 0.66 -1.85 -13.94
N TYR A 80 -0.40 -1.33 -13.30
CA TYR A 80 -1.76 -1.85 -13.48
C TYR A 80 -2.21 -1.73 -14.95
N GLY A 81 -1.87 -0.63 -15.63
CA GLY A 81 -2.30 -0.38 -17.01
C GLY A 81 -1.86 -1.47 -18.00
N ASP A 82 -0.72 -2.12 -17.77
CA ASP A 82 -0.19 -3.16 -18.66
C ASP A 82 -0.96 -4.49 -18.55
N VAL A 83 -1.67 -4.70 -17.45
CA VAL A 83 -2.38 -5.96 -17.13
C VAL A 83 -3.90 -5.81 -17.14
N ASP A 84 -4.40 -4.58 -17.17
CA ASP A 84 -5.83 -4.26 -17.26
C ASP A 84 -6.42 -4.66 -18.61
N GLY A 85 -7.62 -5.23 -18.59
CA GLY A 85 -8.30 -5.77 -19.77
C GLY A 85 -7.61 -6.98 -20.44
N THR A 86 -6.41 -7.35 -20.00
CA THR A 86 -5.59 -8.43 -20.58
C THR A 86 -5.46 -9.59 -19.60
N ALA A 87 -4.67 -9.45 -18.54
CA ALA A 87 -4.53 -10.44 -17.48
C ALA A 87 -5.57 -10.30 -16.38
N ILE A 88 -6.09 -9.10 -16.15
CA ILE A 88 -7.19 -8.79 -15.24
C ILE A 88 -8.37 -8.36 -16.09
N VAL A 89 -9.45 -9.14 -16.08
CA VAL A 89 -10.66 -8.85 -16.85
C VAL A 89 -11.83 -8.77 -15.90
N GLU A 90 -12.36 -7.57 -15.69
CA GLU A 90 -13.55 -7.34 -14.87
C GLU A 90 -14.80 -7.43 -15.74
N ASP A 91 -15.77 -8.25 -15.31
CA ASP A 91 -17.09 -8.31 -15.92
C ASP A 91 -17.98 -7.25 -15.26
N ALA A 92 -18.40 -6.27 -16.06
CA ALA A 92 -19.16 -5.11 -15.60
C ALA A 92 -20.57 -5.45 -15.07
N GLU A 93 -21.15 -6.56 -15.51
CA GLU A 93 -22.54 -6.92 -15.21
C GLU A 93 -22.63 -7.76 -13.93
N SER A 94 -21.72 -8.72 -13.76
CA SER A 94 -21.63 -9.59 -12.59
C SER A 94 -20.72 -9.05 -11.49
N GLY A 95 -19.76 -8.18 -11.83
CA GLY A 95 -18.72 -7.71 -10.90
C GLY A 95 -17.62 -8.75 -10.61
N GLU A 96 -17.66 -9.90 -11.30
CA GLU A 96 -16.63 -10.93 -11.22
C GLU A 96 -15.35 -10.48 -11.93
N VAL A 97 -14.21 -10.91 -11.41
CA VAL A 97 -12.92 -10.61 -12.02
C VAL A 97 -12.23 -11.91 -12.44
N THR A 98 -11.92 -12.03 -13.72
CA THR A 98 -11.08 -13.11 -14.25
C THR A 98 -9.61 -12.72 -14.22
N LEU A 99 -8.79 -13.54 -13.57
CA LEU A 99 -7.34 -13.41 -13.48
C LEU A 99 -6.65 -14.49 -14.32
N LYS A 100 -5.75 -14.09 -15.22
CA LYS A 100 -4.93 -15.00 -16.03
C LYS A 100 -3.53 -15.06 -15.44
N PHE A 101 -3.11 -16.19 -14.92
CA PHE A 101 -1.78 -16.32 -14.29
C PHE A 101 -0.69 -16.78 -15.26
N GLY A 102 0.51 -16.22 -15.05
CA GLY A 102 1.76 -16.58 -15.72
C GLY A 102 2.50 -17.74 -15.06
N PHE A 103 2.11 -18.10 -13.84
CA PHE A 103 2.66 -19.21 -13.06
C PHE A 103 1.74 -20.43 -13.10
N ALA A 104 2.28 -21.61 -12.77
CA ALA A 104 1.52 -22.85 -12.76
C ALA A 104 0.57 -22.91 -11.55
N LEU A 105 -0.67 -23.35 -11.78
CA LEU A 105 -1.63 -23.63 -10.70
C LEU A 105 -1.74 -25.12 -10.37
N ALA A 106 -1.16 -26.01 -11.17
CA ALA A 106 -1.19 -27.44 -10.91
C ALA A 106 0.08 -28.09 -11.48
N LYS A 107 0.41 -29.28 -10.97
CA LYS A 107 1.55 -30.07 -11.45
C LYS A 107 1.27 -30.58 -12.87
N GLY A 108 1.87 -29.94 -13.87
CA GLY A 108 1.91 -30.45 -15.25
C GLY A 108 3.06 -31.44 -15.46
N ALA A 109 3.23 -31.95 -16.69
CA ALA A 109 4.48 -32.60 -17.09
C ALA A 109 5.63 -31.66 -16.71
N ALA A 110 6.64 -32.19 -16.02
CA ALA A 110 7.74 -31.42 -15.46
C ALA A 110 8.33 -30.49 -16.54
N ARG A 111 7.92 -29.22 -16.52
CA ARG A 111 8.65 -28.18 -17.22
C ARG A 111 9.71 -27.76 -16.22
N GLU A 112 10.97 -28.05 -16.54
CA GLU A 112 12.07 -27.39 -15.85
C GLU A 112 11.77 -25.89 -15.86
N MET A 113 11.81 -25.29 -14.68
CA MET A 113 11.71 -23.84 -14.57
C MET A 113 12.80 -23.25 -15.49
N PRO A 114 12.47 -22.26 -16.34
CA PRO A 114 13.48 -21.55 -17.10
C PRO A 114 14.61 -21.11 -16.16
N GLU A 115 15.86 -21.30 -16.57
CA GLU A 115 17.00 -20.77 -15.82
C GLU A 115 16.78 -19.27 -15.58
N PRO A 116 17.08 -18.76 -14.37
CA PRO A 116 16.96 -17.34 -14.12
C PRO A 116 17.92 -16.61 -15.06
N SER A 117 17.36 -15.83 -16.00
CA SER A 117 18.15 -14.82 -16.70
C SER A 117 18.79 -13.90 -15.67
N ASP A 118 20.00 -13.41 -15.93
CA ASP A 118 20.74 -12.51 -15.02
C ASP A 118 20.06 -11.14 -14.80
N ASN A 119 18.90 -10.91 -15.40
CA ASN A 119 18.05 -9.76 -15.19
C ASN A 119 16.70 -10.21 -14.57
N GLU A 120 16.08 -9.35 -13.73
CA GLU A 120 14.60 -9.28 -13.65
C GLU A 120 14.08 -9.46 -15.07
N PRO A 121 13.10 -10.35 -15.35
CA PRO A 121 12.81 -10.83 -16.71
C PRO A 121 12.79 -9.69 -17.72
N ASP A 122 13.93 -9.51 -18.38
CA ASP A 122 14.22 -8.43 -19.31
C ASP A 122 13.86 -8.98 -20.67
N SER A 123 12.55 -9.10 -20.85
CA SER A 123 11.93 -9.48 -22.10
C SER A 123 10.94 -8.37 -22.40
N ILE A 124 11.45 -7.32 -23.05
CA ILE A 124 10.77 -6.47 -24.02
C ILE A 124 9.26 -6.76 -24.07
N LYS A 125 8.48 -5.95 -23.33
CA LYS A 125 7.06 -6.15 -23.00
C LYS A 125 6.85 -7.44 -22.20
N ALA A 126 6.74 -7.31 -20.88
CA ALA A 126 6.02 -8.30 -20.08
C ALA A 126 4.77 -8.70 -20.86
N ASP A 127 4.57 -10.00 -21.11
CA ASP A 127 3.37 -10.50 -21.80
C ASP A 127 2.17 -10.12 -20.93
N GLY A 128 1.65 -8.91 -21.12
CA GLY A 128 0.60 -8.29 -20.30
C GLY A 128 -0.67 -9.14 -20.23
N LYS A 129 -0.76 -10.15 -21.10
CA LYS A 129 -1.78 -11.20 -21.10
C LYS A 129 -1.82 -12.05 -19.83
N LYS A 130 -0.76 -12.08 -19.01
CA LYS A 130 -0.72 -12.90 -17.78
C LYS A 130 -0.08 -12.18 -16.60
N LEU A 131 -0.69 -12.32 -15.42
CA LEU A 131 -0.18 -11.83 -14.14
C LEU A 131 0.96 -12.70 -13.63
N THR A 132 2.07 -12.06 -13.27
CA THR A 132 3.13 -12.68 -12.47
C THR A 132 2.67 -12.90 -11.02
N LEU A 133 3.42 -13.68 -10.25
CA LEU A 133 3.12 -13.88 -8.83
C LEU A 133 3.24 -12.56 -8.03
N ARG A 134 4.24 -11.71 -8.35
CA ARG A 134 4.35 -10.33 -7.83
C ARG A 134 3.15 -9.47 -8.23
N GLY A 135 2.75 -9.56 -9.51
CA GLY A 135 1.58 -8.86 -10.03
C GLY A 135 0.29 -9.21 -9.29
N LEU A 136 0.09 -10.48 -8.94
CA LEU A 136 -1.04 -10.91 -8.12
C LEU A 136 -0.97 -10.34 -6.69
N LEU A 137 0.21 -10.34 -6.06
CA LEU A 137 0.37 -9.74 -4.73
C LEU A 137 0.05 -8.24 -4.75
N HIS A 138 0.57 -7.50 -5.75
CA HIS A 138 0.26 -6.08 -5.95
C HIS A 138 -1.24 -5.84 -6.18
N TYR A 139 -1.87 -6.64 -7.03
CA TYR A 139 -3.31 -6.57 -7.29
C TYR A 139 -4.13 -6.73 -6.00
N LEU A 140 -3.85 -7.77 -5.23
CA LEU A 140 -4.56 -8.02 -3.97
C LEU A 140 -4.28 -6.92 -2.93
N TRP A 141 -3.07 -6.36 -2.90
CA TRP A 141 -2.73 -5.25 -2.00
C TRP A 141 -3.51 -3.97 -2.35
N GLU A 142 -3.64 -3.67 -3.64
CA GLU A 142 -4.39 -2.51 -4.12
C GLU A 142 -5.89 -2.68 -3.92
N GLU A 143 -6.46 -3.84 -4.25
CA GLU A 143 -7.88 -4.14 -4.03
C GLU A 143 -8.23 -4.20 -2.53
N ALA A 144 -7.29 -4.59 -1.67
CA ALA A 144 -7.42 -4.51 -0.22
C ALA A 144 -7.29 -3.06 0.32
N GLY A 145 -6.93 -2.09 -0.51
CA GLY A 145 -6.66 -0.70 -0.11
C GLY A 145 -5.40 -0.53 0.75
N LEU A 146 -4.55 -1.56 0.82
CA LEU A 146 -3.33 -1.57 1.63
C LEU A 146 -2.23 -0.71 1.02
N ASN A 147 -2.35 -0.32 -0.25
CA ASN A 147 -1.47 0.66 -0.89
C ASN A 147 -1.86 2.13 -0.61
N ARG A 148 -2.95 2.39 0.11
CA ARG A 148 -3.40 3.77 0.44
C ARG A 148 -3.00 4.14 1.86
N TRP A 149 -2.78 5.43 2.10
CA TRP A 149 -2.48 5.95 3.41
C TRP A 149 -3.25 7.24 3.72
N SER A 150 -3.61 7.39 4.98
CA SER A 150 -3.99 8.68 5.56
C SER A 150 -3.57 8.73 7.03
N PRO A 151 -3.36 9.93 7.61
CA PRO A 151 -2.94 10.04 9.01
C PRO A 151 -3.92 9.36 9.99
N ALA A 152 -5.21 9.31 9.65
CA ALA A 152 -6.25 8.66 10.45
C ALA A 152 -6.10 7.13 10.56
N MET A 153 -5.21 6.51 9.78
CA MET A 153 -4.92 5.06 9.80
C MET A 153 -3.74 4.70 10.73
N ALA A 154 -3.04 5.68 11.29
CA ALA A 154 -1.91 5.45 12.19
C ALA A 154 -2.30 4.52 13.36
N GLY A 155 -1.51 3.46 13.55
CA GLY A 155 -1.72 2.47 14.60
C GLY A 155 -2.91 1.52 14.40
N LYS A 156 -3.67 1.63 13.30
CA LYS A 156 -4.91 0.84 13.10
C LYS A 156 -4.73 -0.44 12.29
N ARG A 157 -3.58 -0.61 11.62
CA ARG A 157 -3.30 -1.81 10.82
C ARG A 157 -2.49 -2.80 11.63
N ASN A 158 -2.99 -4.02 11.70
CA ASN A 158 -2.31 -5.18 12.25
C ASN A 158 -2.60 -6.40 11.36
N TRP A 159 -2.00 -7.55 11.68
CA TRP A 159 -2.15 -8.75 10.86
C TRP A 159 -3.62 -9.20 10.66
N SER A 160 -4.46 -9.06 11.69
CA SER A 160 -5.88 -9.45 11.57
C SER A 160 -6.62 -8.59 10.54
N VAL A 161 -6.31 -7.28 10.49
CA VAL A 161 -6.82 -6.34 9.50
C VAL A 161 -6.32 -6.70 8.10
N LEU A 162 -5.01 -6.93 7.94
CA LEU A 162 -4.43 -7.33 6.66
C LEU A 162 -5.08 -8.61 6.12
N ARG A 163 -5.13 -9.67 6.95
CA ARG A 163 -5.77 -10.93 6.59
C ARG A 163 -7.21 -10.72 6.13
N LYS A 164 -8.00 -9.97 6.90
CA LYS A 164 -9.40 -9.66 6.57
C LYS A 164 -9.50 -9.02 5.19
N TYR A 165 -8.76 -7.95 4.93
CA TYR A 165 -8.86 -7.22 3.67
C TYR A 165 -8.25 -7.96 2.48
N LEU A 166 -7.23 -8.80 2.68
CA LEU A 166 -6.70 -9.68 1.63
C LEU A 166 -7.70 -10.76 1.22
N LEU A 167 -8.39 -11.38 2.18
CA LEU A 167 -9.44 -12.35 1.88
C LEU A 167 -10.64 -11.69 1.17
N LEU A 168 -11.05 -10.49 1.61
CA LEU A 168 -12.06 -9.70 0.90
C LEU A 168 -11.61 -9.30 -0.51
N ALA A 169 -10.33 -8.98 -0.69
CA ALA A 169 -9.76 -8.67 -2.00
C ALA A 169 -9.72 -9.90 -2.92
N ALA A 170 -9.54 -11.11 -2.39
CA ALA A 170 -9.59 -12.34 -3.16
C ALA A 170 -11.03 -12.76 -3.55
N ALA A 171 -12.04 -12.28 -2.83
CA ALA A 171 -13.42 -12.68 -3.03
C ALA A 171 -14.00 -12.23 -4.38
N GLY A 172 -14.70 -13.16 -5.05
CA GLY A 172 -15.26 -12.95 -6.40
C GLY A 172 -14.22 -12.85 -7.52
N LYS A 173 -12.99 -13.34 -7.29
CA LYS A 173 -11.91 -13.39 -8.30
C LYS A 173 -11.74 -14.84 -8.73
N ASN A 174 -11.71 -15.07 -10.03
CA ASN A 174 -11.64 -16.39 -10.63
C ASN A 174 -10.38 -16.52 -11.48
N ALA A 175 -9.69 -17.66 -11.41
CA ALA A 175 -8.65 -18.01 -12.36
C ALA A 175 -9.02 -19.31 -13.08
N LYS A 176 -9.26 -19.22 -14.39
CA LYS A 176 -9.84 -20.30 -15.20
C LYS A 176 -11.21 -20.73 -14.66
N LYS A 177 -11.30 -21.87 -13.96
CA LYS A 177 -12.54 -22.44 -13.41
C LYS A 177 -12.48 -22.55 -11.88
N MET A 178 -11.56 -21.83 -11.24
CA MET A 178 -11.32 -21.92 -9.81
C MET A 178 -11.43 -20.55 -9.18
N SER A 179 -12.14 -20.48 -8.05
CA SER A 179 -12.15 -19.28 -7.22
C SER A 179 -10.76 -19.08 -6.61
N LEU A 180 -10.31 -17.83 -6.55
CA LEU A 180 -9.07 -17.48 -5.87
C LEU A 180 -9.17 -17.77 -4.35
N GLU A 181 -10.37 -17.68 -3.78
CA GLU A 181 -10.62 -18.04 -2.37
C GLU A 181 -10.36 -19.52 -2.11
N ASP A 182 -10.67 -20.38 -3.10
CA ASP A 182 -10.43 -21.82 -3.02
C ASP A 182 -8.98 -22.22 -3.33
N MET A 183 -8.08 -21.23 -3.45
CA MET A 183 -6.65 -21.45 -3.65
C MET A 183 -5.80 -20.67 -2.67
N LEU A 184 -6.32 -19.62 -2.03
CA LEU A 184 -5.55 -18.70 -1.22
C LEU A 184 -5.60 -19.06 0.27
N TYR A 185 -4.42 -19.23 0.87
CA TYR A 185 -4.21 -19.33 2.30
C TYR A 185 -3.50 -18.10 2.85
N VAL A 186 -4.12 -17.44 3.82
CA VAL A 186 -3.51 -16.37 4.62
C VAL A 186 -3.59 -16.78 6.10
N PRO A 187 -2.45 -16.98 6.80
CA PRO A 187 -2.43 -17.45 8.19
C PRO A 187 -3.35 -16.66 9.11
N GLU A 188 -4.11 -17.34 9.95
CA GLU A 188 -4.84 -16.71 11.06
C GLU A 188 -3.86 -16.03 12.02
N MET A 189 -4.32 -15.00 12.73
CA MET A 189 -3.51 -14.40 13.78
C MET A 189 -3.26 -15.44 14.87
N PHE A 190 -1.98 -15.74 15.12
CA PHE A 190 -1.59 -16.71 16.13
C PHE A 190 -1.90 -16.19 17.55
N ILE A 191 -2.65 -17.00 18.31
CA ILE A 191 -2.97 -16.80 19.72
C ILE A 191 -2.52 -18.06 20.46
N GLY A 192 -1.61 -17.92 21.42
CA GLY A 192 -0.94 -19.05 22.09
C GLY A 192 -1.92 -20.08 22.67
N ASP A 193 -2.96 -19.61 23.36
CA ASP A 193 -3.96 -20.46 24.01
C ASP A 193 -4.85 -21.21 23.01
N GLN A 194 -4.92 -20.75 21.75
CA GLN A 194 -5.71 -21.37 20.69
C GLN A 194 -4.85 -22.13 19.68
N LYS A 195 -3.57 -22.39 19.96
CA LYS A 195 -2.62 -22.96 19.00
C LYS A 195 -3.14 -24.24 18.32
N ASP A 196 -3.75 -25.14 19.08
CA ASP A 196 -4.19 -26.45 18.58
C ASP A 196 -5.45 -26.30 17.70
N LEU A 197 -6.35 -25.39 18.07
CA LEU A 197 -7.53 -25.04 17.27
C LEU A 197 -7.14 -24.35 15.96
N ILE A 198 -6.16 -23.45 16.00
CA ILE A 198 -5.60 -22.79 14.80
C ILE A 198 -4.95 -23.84 13.89
N ALA A 199 -4.18 -24.77 14.46
CA ALA A 199 -3.55 -25.85 13.71
C ALA A 199 -4.57 -26.79 13.05
N GLN A 200 -5.65 -27.12 13.76
CA GLN A 200 -6.75 -27.91 13.22
C GLN A 200 -7.42 -27.20 12.04
N ARG A 201 -7.88 -25.94 12.23
CA ARG A 201 -8.54 -25.16 11.17
C ARG A 201 -7.64 -24.98 9.95
N ARG A 202 -6.36 -24.72 10.16
CA ARG A 202 -5.36 -24.67 9.07
C ARG A 202 -5.34 -25.98 8.30
N THR A 203 -5.24 -27.11 8.99
CA THR A 203 -5.12 -28.43 8.37
C THR A 203 -6.36 -28.75 7.52
N GLU A 204 -7.54 -28.51 8.07
CA GLU A 204 -8.82 -28.68 7.36
C GLU A 204 -8.94 -27.74 6.15
N HIS A 205 -8.54 -26.47 6.32
CA HIS A 205 -8.55 -25.49 5.24
C HIS A 205 -7.60 -25.91 4.10
N LEU A 206 -6.33 -26.13 4.41
CA LEU A 206 -5.30 -26.48 3.42
C LEU A 206 -5.65 -27.78 2.68
N ALA A 207 -6.18 -28.79 3.39
CA ALA A 207 -6.66 -30.02 2.74
C ALA A 207 -7.75 -29.71 1.70
N ARG A 208 -8.74 -28.89 2.06
CA ARG A 208 -9.84 -28.49 1.16
C ARG A 208 -9.34 -27.73 -0.06
N ILE A 209 -8.50 -26.71 0.12
CA ILE A 209 -8.07 -25.82 -0.98
C ILE A 209 -6.89 -26.37 -1.80
N SER A 210 -6.40 -27.58 -1.50
CA SER A 210 -5.29 -28.20 -2.25
C SER A 210 -5.77 -29.14 -3.37
N VAL A 211 -7.08 -29.36 -3.45
CA VAL A 211 -7.72 -30.23 -4.45
C VAL A 211 -8.87 -29.48 -5.12
N SER A 212 -9.01 -29.67 -6.43
CA SER A 212 -10.12 -29.12 -7.19
C SER A 212 -11.43 -29.81 -6.81
N GLU A 213 -12.57 -29.28 -7.24
CA GLU A 213 -13.87 -29.96 -7.13
C GLU A 213 -13.86 -31.39 -7.71
N SER A 214 -13.02 -31.64 -8.73
CA SER A 214 -12.84 -32.97 -9.33
C SER A 214 -11.92 -33.91 -8.54
N GLY A 215 -11.45 -33.50 -7.37
CA GLY A 215 -10.51 -34.23 -6.50
C GLY A 215 -9.05 -34.20 -6.97
N LYS A 216 -8.72 -33.55 -8.08
CA LYS A 216 -7.34 -33.45 -8.59
C LYS A 216 -6.51 -32.46 -7.76
N PRO A 217 -5.28 -32.81 -7.35
CA PRO A 217 -4.42 -31.91 -6.62
C PRO A 217 -3.96 -30.73 -7.48
N HIS A 218 -3.86 -29.57 -6.85
CA HIS A 218 -3.33 -28.35 -7.44
C HIS A 218 -2.46 -27.61 -6.42
N PHE A 219 -1.86 -26.50 -6.82
CA PHE A 219 -1.08 -25.66 -5.92
C PHE A 219 -1.99 -24.70 -5.17
N VAL A 220 -1.65 -24.48 -3.91
CA VAL A 220 -2.20 -23.40 -3.08
C VAL A 220 -1.34 -22.16 -3.21
N LEU A 221 -1.95 -20.99 -3.09
CA LEU A 221 -1.28 -19.71 -2.91
C LEU A 221 -1.19 -19.42 -1.41
N VAL A 222 0.00 -19.08 -0.91
CA VAL A 222 0.20 -18.68 0.48
C VAL A 222 0.69 -17.25 0.52
N ILE A 223 0.00 -16.36 1.24
CA ILE A 223 0.46 -15.00 1.53
C ILE A 223 0.73 -14.86 3.02
N GLY A 224 1.92 -14.39 3.39
CA GLY A 224 2.32 -14.25 4.79
C GLY A 224 3.58 -13.40 4.96
N GLU A 225 3.82 -12.93 6.18
CA GLU A 225 5.05 -12.21 6.52
C GLU A 225 6.18 -13.20 6.82
N LEU A 226 7.33 -13.04 6.16
CA LEU A 226 8.51 -13.87 6.42
C LEU A 226 9.10 -13.54 7.79
N LYS A 227 9.35 -14.56 8.60
CA LYS A 227 10.13 -14.47 9.83
C LYS A 227 11.61 -14.75 9.56
N GLU A 228 11.90 -15.84 8.84
CA GLU A 228 13.24 -16.28 8.49
C GLU A 228 13.19 -17.39 7.43
N ILE A 229 14.34 -17.65 6.80
CA ILE A 229 14.58 -18.85 5.99
C ILE A 229 15.43 -19.81 6.82
N ALA A 230 14.81 -20.81 7.44
CA ALA A 230 15.46 -21.72 8.37
C ALA A 230 15.93 -23.02 7.70
N THR A 231 17.01 -23.61 8.21
CA THR A 231 17.38 -24.99 7.86
C THR A 231 16.34 -25.97 8.40
N ALA A 232 15.99 -26.97 7.60
CA ALA A 232 15.13 -28.08 8.00
C ALA A 232 15.92 -29.39 8.02
N ARG A 233 15.31 -30.47 8.51
CA ARG A 233 15.93 -31.81 8.49
C ARG A 233 16.35 -32.23 7.07
N PHE A 234 15.57 -31.81 6.07
CA PHE A 234 15.85 -31.99 4.65
C PHE A 234 15.58 -30.67 3.94
N GLY A 235 16.64 -30.03 3.42
CA GLY A 235 16.54 -28.73 2.74
C GLY A 235 16.29 -27.57 3.72
N PHE A 236 15.44 -26.63 3.32
CA PHE A 236 15.14 -25.42 4.06
C PHE A 236 13.63 -25.23 4.19
N LYS A 237 13.21 -24.26 5.00
CA LYS A 237 11.81 -23.86 5.12
C LYS A 237 11.67 -22.35 5.23
N LEU A 238 10.64 -21.81 4.61
CA LEU A 238 10.16 -20.46 4.91
C LEU A 238 9.37 -20.53 6.21
N VAL A 239 9.81 -19.79 7.22
CA VAL A 239 9.07 -19.61 8.48
C VAL A 239 8.23 -18.35 8.35
N ILE A 240 6.91 -18.50 8.44
CA ILE A 240 5.96 -17.41 8.26
C ILE A 240 5.45 -16.97 9.63
N LYS A 241 5.38 -15.66 9.90
CA LYS A 241 4.78 -15.15 11.13
C LYS A 241 3.32 -15.57 11.22
N HIS A 242 2.85 -15.77 12.45
CA HIS A 242 1.54 -16.37 12.76
C HIS A 242 1.34 -17.82 12.27
N LEU A 243 2.41 -18.48 11.81
CA LEU A 243 2.39 -19.88 11.37
C LEU A 243 3.57 -20.67 11.98
N PRO A 244 3.75 -20.66 13.33
CA PRO A 244 4.97 -21.13 13.97
C PRO A 244 5.20 -22.65 13.86
N ASP A 245 4.13 -23.43 13.75
CA ASP A 245 4.14 -24.90 13.72
C ASP A 245 4.03 -25.48 12.29
N TYR A 246 4.05 -24.63 11.25
CA TYR A 246 3.88 -25.07 9.87
C TYR A 246 4.79 -24.28 8.91
N GLY A 247 5.96 -24.84 8.60
CA GLY A 247 6.91 -24.26 7.65
C GLY A 247 6.63 -24.66 6.21
N LEU A 248 6.87 -23.74 5.26
CA LEU A 248 6.77 -24.05 3.83
C LEU A 248 8.13 -24.56 3.33
N MET A 249 8.20 -25.82 2.92
CA MET A 249 9.45 -26.48 2.55
C MET A 249 9.98 -25.95 1.21
N ILE A 250 11.29 -25.73 1.14
CA ILE A 250 12.02 -25.33 -0.08
C ILE A 250 13.31 -26.15 -0.21
N ASP A 251 13.71 -26.45 -1.44
CA ASP A 251 15.00 -27.08 -1.72
C ASP A 251 16.14 -26.05 -1.76
N GLU A 252 17.39 -26.53 -1.82
CA GLU A 252 18.57 -25.66 -1.86
C GLU A 252 18.61 -24.78 -3.12
N LYS A 253 18.13 -25.29 -4.27
CA LYS A 253 18.06 -24.54 -5.52
C LYS A 253 17.13 -23.34 -5.39
N THR A 254 15.95 -23.54 -4.81
CA THR A 254 14.95 -22.49 -4.55
C THR A 254 15.47 -21.49 -3.55
N LYS A 255 16.12 -21.94 -2.47
CA LYS A 255 16.76 -21.08 -1.48
C LYS A 255 17.83 -20.17 -2.10
N LYS A 256 18.78 -20.72 -2.87
CA LYS A 256 19.80 -19.94 -3.60
C LYS A 256 19.18 -18.96 -4.59
N ARG A 257 18.09 -19.36 -5.26
CA ARG A 257 17.36 -18.48 -6.18
C ARG A 257 16.71 -17.31 -5.46
N ILE A 258 16.08 -17.54 -4.30
CA ILE A 258 15.54 -16.47 -3.44
C ILE A 258 16.66 -15.50 -3.07
N GLU A 259 17.77 -16.01 -2.55
CA GLU A 259 18.91 -15.20 -2.11
C GLU A 259 19.53 -14.38 -3.26
N LYS A 260 19.55 -14.93 -4.49
CA LYS A 260 20.03 -14.21 -5.67
C LYS A 260 19.04 -13.13 -6.15
N ILE A 261 17.75 -13.48 -6.29
CA ILE A 261 16.75 -12.61 -6.92
C ILE A 261 16.32 -11.48 -5.98
N PHE A 262 16.13 -11.78 -4.70
CA PHE A 262 15.63 -10.84 -3.69
C PHE A 262 16.75 -10.34 -2.78
N ALA A 263 18.00 -10.31 -3.28
CA ALA A 263 19.17 -9.92 -2.49
C ALA A 263 19.00 -8.51 -1.88
N ALA A 264 18.54 -7.55 -2.71
CA ALA A 264 18.32 -6.18 -2.28
C ALA A 264 17.21 -6.07 -1.23
N GLU A 265 16.09 -6.77 -1.43
CA GLU A 265 14.98 -6.76 -0.47
C GLU A 265 15.37 -7.41 0.87
N LEU A 266 16.12 -8.52 0.83
CA LEU A 266 16.64 -9.18 2.03
C LEU A 266 17.64 -8.30 2.79
N GLU A 267 18.52 -7.60 2.08
CA GLU A 267 19.47 -6.67 2.68
C GLU A 267 18.76 -5.47 3.34
N ILE A 268 17.81 -4.85 2.62
CA ILE A 268 17.02 -3.74 3.15
C ILE A 268 16.21 -4.18 4.38
N TRP A 269 15.57 -5.35 4.33
CA TRP A 269 14.81 -5.90 5.45
C TRP A 269 15.70 -6.15 6.67
N ALA A 270 16.89 -6.73 6.47
CA ALA A 270 17.83 -6.98 7.54
C ALA A 270 18.38 -5.69 8.17
N ALA A 271 18.55 -4.63 7.37
CA ALA A 271 19.11 -3.35 7.81
C ALA A 271 18.06 -2.35 8.34
N THR A 272 16.77 -2.59 8.11
CA THR A 272 15.71 -1.61 8.40
C THR A 272 14.68 -2.16 9.39
N GLU A 273 14.87 -1.81 10.66
CA GLU A 273 13.92 -2.13 11.73
C GLU A 273 12.50 -1.60 11.45
N GLY A 274 11.50 -2.32 11.95
CA GLY A 274 10.09 -1.96 11.80
C GLY A 274 9.52 -2.18 10.39
N THR A 275 10.28 -2.74 9.45
CA THR A 275 9.76 -3.13 8.13
C THR A 275 9.33 -4.60 8.12
N HIS A 276 8.45 -4.94 7.18
CA HIS A 276 7.99 -6.31 6.96
C HIS A 276 8.40 -6.80 5.58
N LEU A 277 8.74 -8.08 5.47
CA LEU A 277 8.97 -8.75 4.20
C LEU A 277 7.79 -9.69 3.92
N MET A 278 6.92 -9.27 3.02
CA MET A 278 5.75 -10.06 2.60
C MET A 278 6.15 -11.08 1.56
N VAL A 279 5.61 -12.29 1.69
CA VAL A 279 5.81 -13.40 0.77
C VAL A 279 4.47 -13.78 0.15
N ILE A 280 4.49 -14.05 -1.15
CA ILE A 280 3.48 -14.84 -1.85
C ILE A 280 4.17 -16.08 -2.44
N ALA A 281 3.60 -17.26 -2.26
CA ALA A 281 4.18 -18.52 -2.74
C ALA A 281 3.12 -19.43 -3.35
N THR A 282 3.48 -20.19 -4.39
CA THR A 282 2.72 -21.37 -4.80
C THR A 282 3.29 -22.59 -4.10
N ALA A 283 2.45 -23.45 -3.53
CA ALA A 283 2.89 -24.65 -2.84
C ALA A 283 2.04 -25.87 -3.21
N SER A 284 2.67 -27.01 -3.38
CA SER A 284 1.99 -28.31 -3.43
C SER A 284 1.85 -28.88 -2.03
N LEU A 285 0.75 -29.57 -1.74
CA LEU A 285 0.60 -30.35 -0.51
C LEU A 285 0.82 -31.84 -0.79
N SER A 286 1.61 -32.49 0.07
CA SER A 286 1.72 -33.95 0.10
C SER A 286 0.50 -34.58 0.77
N ALA A 287 0.35 -35.91 0.66
CA ALA A 287 -0.69 -36.65 1.39
C ALA A 287 -0.57 -36.52 2.93
N ALA A 288 0.62 -36.20 3.43
CA ALA A 288 0.87 -35.91 4.85
C ALA A 288 0.61 -34.45 5.22
N GLY A 289 0.08 -33.64 4.29
CA GLY A 289 -0.18 -32.22 4.51
C GLY A 289 1.07 -31.36 4.58
N ILE A 290 2.21 -31.81 4.05
CA ILE A 290 3.44 -30.99 4.01
C ILE A 290 3.42 -30.10 2.77
N ALA A 291 3.54 -28.79 2.97
CA ALA A 291 3.63 -27.82 1.89
C ALA A 291 5.06 -27.71 1.35
N THR A 292 5.21 -27.88 0.03
CA THR A 292 6.46 -27.66 -0.69
C THR A 292 6.29 -26.55 -1.72
N VAL A 293 7.04 -25.46 -1.55
CA VAL A 293 6.99 -24.28 -2.41
C VAL A 293 7.55 -24.60 -3.80
N GLN A 294 6.90 -24.06 -4.83
CA GLN A 294 7.28 -24.19 -6.23
C GLN A 294 7.79 -22.85 -6.79
N GLU A 295 7.05 -21.78 -6.50
CA GLU A 295 7.42 -20.41 -6.86
C GLU A 295 7.18 -19.48 -5.68
N VAL A 296 7.97 -18.40 -5.62
CA VAL A 296 7.92 -17.42 -4.54
C VAL A 296 8.19 -16.03 -5.10
N SER A 297 7.50 -15.04 -4.53
CA SER A 297 7.78 -13.62 -4.75
C SER A 297 7.69 -12.89 -3.42
N MET A 298 8.43 -11.79 -3.30
CA MET A 298 8.54 -11.00 -2.08
C MET A 298 8.25 -9.53 -2.34
N MET A 299 7.81 -8.83 -1.29
CA MET A 299 7.54 -7.39 -1.31
C MET A 299 7.84 -6.80 0.06
N LEU A 300 8.67 -5.76 0.10
CA LEU A 300 8.91 -4.99 1.31
C LEU A 300 7.71 -4.09 1.62
N THR A 301 7.38 -3.93 2.90
CA THR A 301 6.38 -2.98 3.36
C THR A 301 6.84 -2.24 4.62
N THR A 302 6.42 -0.98 4.78
CA THR A 302 6.66 -0.20 5.99
C THR A 302 5.91 -0.79 7.19
N ASP A 303 6.15 -0.30 8.40
CA ASP A 303 5.39 -0.62 9.63
C ASP A 303 3.86 -0.51 9.48
N SER A 304 3.42 0.33 8.54
CA SER A 304 2.04 0.63 8.21
C SER A 304 1.54 -0.19 7.01
N TRP A 305 2.31 -1.20 6.61
CA TRP A 305 2.03 -2.15 5.54
C TRP A 305 1.92 -1.52 4.14
N ILE A 306 2.56 -0.36 3.94
CA ILE A 306 2.65 0.30 2.63
C ILE A 306 3.85 -0.29 1.86
N PRO A 307 3.67 -0.81 0.63
CA PRO A 307 4.77 -1.33 -0.17
C PRO A 307 5.83 -0.30 -0.50
N PHE A 308 7.10 -0.72 -0.53
CA PHE A 308 8.22 0.11 -1.01
C PHE A 308 9.29 -0.76 -1.66
N GLU A 309 10.16 -0.15 -2.48
CA GLU A 309 11.13 -0.91 -3.29
C GLU A 309 12.60 -0.53 -3.03
N SER A 310 12.86 0.61 -2.41
CA SER A 310 14.22 1.07 -2.10
C SER A 310 14.26 1.87 -0.80
N LEU A 311 15.47 2.10 -0.27
CA LEU A 311 15.64 2.99 0.89
C LEU A 311 15.20 4.43 0.61
N ALA A 312 15.39 4.91 -0.62
CA ALA A 312 14.90 6.23 -1.03
C ALA A 312 13.36 6.26 -1.06
N ASP A 313 12.72 5.23 -1.60
CA ASP A 313 11.25 5.07 -1.56
C ASP A 313 10.75 5.08 -0.10
N ASN A 314 11.34 4.27 0.78
CA ASN A 314 11.00 4.26 2.21
C ASN A 314 11.20 5.63 2.87
N THR A 315 12.26 6.36 2.52
CA THR A 315 12.52 7.71 3.04
C THR A 315 11.42 8.68 2.61
N LEU A 316 10.99 8.63 1.34
CA LEU A 316 9.86 9.43 0.87
C LEU A 316 8.57 9.06 1.63
N LEU A 317 8.25 7.77 1.77
CA LEU A 317 7.04 7.32 2.48
C LEU A 317 7.02 7.77 3.95
N LYS A 318 8.16 7.75 4.64
CA LYS A 318 8.29 8.30 6.00
C LYS A 318 7.99 9.81 6.04
N THR A 319 8.49 10.58 5.06
CA THR A 319 8.16 12.02 4.93
C THR A 319 6.66 12.24 4.68
N LEU A 320 5.99 11.29 4.01
CA LEU A 320 4.56 11.32 3.72
C LEU A 320 3.66 10.85 4.88
N ALA A 321 4.19 10.52 6.06
CA ALA A 321 3.41 9.97 7.17
C ALA A 321 2.20 10.84 7.58
N LYS A 322 2.30 12.17 7.44
CA LYS A 322 1.22 13.13 7.74
C LYS A 322 0.36 13.51 6.53
N ARG A 323 0.55 12.86 5.39
CA ARG A 323 -0.13 13.15 4.11
C ARG A 323 -1.14 12.06 3.77
N ARG A 324 -2.05 12.36 2.84
CA ARG A 324 -2.90 11.35 2.19
C ARG A 324 -2.35 11.01 0.81
N TYR A 325 -2.05 9.74 0.59
CA TYR A 325 -1.48 9.29 -0.67
C TYR A 325 -1.90 7.87 -1.03
N GLN A 326 -1.68 7.52 -2.30
CA GLN A 326 -1.75 6.16 -2.81
C GLN A 326 -0.37 5.75 -3.33
N LYS A 327 0.19 4.64 -2.84
CA LYS A 327 1.38 4.02 -3.39
C LYS A 327 1.03 3.40 -4.75
N CYS A 328 1.77 3.78 -5.77
CA CYS A 328 1.69 3.14 -7.08
C CYS A 328 2.56 1.87 -7.07
N LEU A 329 2.04 0.80 -7.67
CA LEU A 329 2.65 -0.52 -7.66
C LEU A 329 3.06 -0.93 -9.08
N ARG A 330 4.15 -1.68 -9.21
CA ARG A 330 4.69 -2.10 -10.52
C ARG A 330 3.94 -3.22 -11.22
N TYR A 331 3.12 -3.98 -10.50
CA TYR A 331 2.56 -5.23 -11.01
C TYR A 331 3.64 -6.12 -11.68
N ASN A 332 3.56 -6.28 -13.01
CA ASN A 332 4.49 -7.07 -13.82
C ASN A 332 5.72 -6.28 -14.30
N GLN A 333 5.70 -4.95 -14.23
CA GLN A 333 6.81 -4.11 -14.72
C GLN A 333 8.07 -4.34 -13.88
N THR A 334 9.23 -4.29 -14.53
CA THR A 334 10.54 -4.38 -13.89
C THR A 334 10.93 -3.02 -13.28
N ALA A 335 11.99 -2.99 -12.47
CA ALA A 335 12.55 -1.76 -11.91
C ALA A 335 13.08 -0.79 -12.99
N ARG A 336 13.30 -1.29 -14.22
CA ARG A 336 13.80 -0.51 -15.36
C ARG A 336 12.76 0.38 -16.03
N HIS A 337 11.48 0.16 -15.75
CA HIS A 337 10.42 1.05 -16.21
C HIS A 337 10.13 2.12 -15.16
N PRO A 338 10.04 3.41 -15.51
CA PRO A 338 9.61 4.43 -14.58
C PRO A 338 8.13 4.26 -14.24
N ILE A 339 7.81 4.35 -12.95
CA ILE A 339 6.45 4.52 -12.45
C ILE A 339 6.45 5.67 -11.45
N ALA A 340 5.28 6.24 -11.17
CA ALA A 340 5.16 7.08 -10.00
C ALA A 340 5.46 6.22 -8.76
N THR A 341 6.16 6.79 -7.78
CA THR A 341 6.35 6.16 -6.48
C THR A 341 5.04 6.23 -5.70
N ALA A 342 4.41 7.40 -5.62
CA ALA A 342 3.14 7.62 -4.97
C ALA A 342 2.36 8.76 -5.63
N LEU A 343 1.04 8.77 -5.45
CA LEU A 343 0.17 9.88 -5.83
C LEU A 343 -0.31 10.59 -4.57
N LEU A 344 0.03 11.87 -4.41
CA LEU A 344 -0.57 12.74 -3.40
C LEU A 344 -2.02 13.02 -3.77
N THR A 345 -2.91 12.81 -2.80
CA THR A 345 -4.36 12.96 -2.98
C THR A 345 -4.96 14.06 -2.10
N ASP A 346 -4.12 14.72 -1.29
CA ASP A 346 -4.49 15.84 -0.42
C ASP A 346 -3.98 17.21 -0.93
N ALA A 347 -3.25 17.24 -2.04
CA ALA A 347 -2.84 18.47 -2.72
C ALA A 347 -4.00 19.07 -3.53
N GLU A 348 -3.88 20.35 -3.92
CA GLU A 348 -4.90 21.06 -4.71
C GLU A 348 -5.17 20.38 -6.06
N ARG A 349 -4.09 19.99 -6.74
CA ARG A 349 -4.10 19.07 -7.87
C ARG A 349 -3.43 17.77 -7.45
N GLY A 350 -3.86 16.64 -8.02
CA GLY A 350 -3.18 15.37 -7.76
C GLY A 350 -1.74 15.48 -8.23
N THR A 351 -0.79 15.09 -7.38
CA THR A 351 0.65 15.18 -7.69
C THR A 351 1.29 13.80 -7.68
N ALA A 352 1.77 13.35 -8.84
CA ALA A 352 2.58 12.15 -8.96
C ALA A 352 4.00 12.43 -8.46
N LEU A 353 4.46 11.64 -7.51
CA LEU A 353 5.79 11.73 -6.92
C LEU A 353 6.68 10.66 -7.57
N TYR A 354 7.82 11.06 -8.11
CA TYR A 354 8.79 10.16 -8.75
C TYR A 354 10.11 10.18 -7.99
N VAL A 355 10.58 9.01 -7.57
CA VAL A 355 11.93 8.80 -7.05
C VAL A 355 12.76 8.13 -8.13
N VAL A 356 13.73 8.87 -8.68
CA VAL A 356 14.54 8.38 -9.80
C VAL A 356 15.77 7.64 -9.25
N PRO A 357 16.00 6.36 -9.64
CA PRO A 357 17.19 5.61 -9.23
C PRO A 357 18.49 6.32 -9.63
N GLY A 358 19.54 6.15 -8.82
CA GLY A 358 20.85 6.77 -9.09
C GLY A 358 21.55 6.22 -10.33
N ASP A 359 21.22 4.98 -10.72
CA ASP A 359 21.70 4.26 -11.89
C ASP A 359 20.74 4.31 -13.09
N ALA A 360 19.74 5.22 -13.05
CA ALA A 360 18.75 5.35 -14.11
C ALA A 360 19.41 5.66 -15.47
N SER A 361 19.13 4.80 -16.46
CA SER A 361 19.65 4.94 -17.82
C SER A 361 19.02 6.12 -18.57
N SER A 362 19.61 6.54 -19.69
CA SER A 362 19.00 7.55 -20.57
C SER A 362 17.62 7.13 -21.10
N GLY A 363 17.43 5.82 -21.35
CA GLY A 363 16.13 5.27 -21.74
C GLY A 363 15.08 5.42 -20.63
N TYR A 364 15.45 5.15 -19.38
CA TYR A 364 14.59 5.38 -18.22
C TYR A 364 14.15 6.85 -18.11
N GLN A 365 15.10 7.78 -18.28
CA GLN A 365 14.79 9.22 -18.21
C GLN A 365 13.83 9.64 -19.31
N ALA A 366 14.06 9.20 -20.55
CA ALA A 366 13.19 9.54 -21.68
C ALA A 366 11.76 8.98 -21.50
N GLU A 367 11.63 7.74 -21.01
CA GLU A 367 10.33 7.14 -20.70
C GLU A 367 9.61 7.89 -19.57
N LEU A 368 10.35 8.35 -18.54
CA LEU A 368 9.80 9.14 -17.45
C LEU A 368 9.29 10.51 -17.94
N GLU A 369 10.05 11.19 -18.81
CA GLU A 369 9.65 12.48 -19.38
C GLU A 369 8.36 12.36 -20.20
N LEU A 370 8.23 11.30 -21.00
CA LEU A 370 7.00 11.01 -21.75
C LEU A 370 5.81 10.76 -20.82
N LEU A 371 6.00 9.92 -19.79
CA LEU A 371 4.96 9.60 -18.80
C LEU A 371 4.47 10.85 -18.06
N ILE A 372 5.38 11.76 -17.72
CA ILE A 372 5.04 13.05 -17.11
C ILE A 372 4.29 13.95 -18.10
N ALA A 373 4.75 14.03 -19.36
CA ALA A 373 4.14 14.89 -20.38
C ALA A 373 2.72 14.45 -20.76
N GLU A 374 2.43 13.15 -20.72
CA GLU A 374 1.11 12.58 -21.01
C GLU A 374 0.14 12.66 -19.82
N SER A 375 0.62 13.00 -18.62
CA SER A 375 -0.20 13.08 -17.41
C SER A 375 -0.85 14.46 -17.23
N GLU A 376 -2.12 14.49 -16.87
CA GLU A 376 -2.81 15.71 -16.45
C GLU A 376 -2.50 16.12 -14.99
N LEU A 377 -1.73 15.29 -14.28
CA LEU A 377 -1.34 15.49 -12.89
C LEU A 377 -0.06 16.32 -12.80
N ASP A 378 0.12 17.00 -11.67
CA ASP A 378 1.40 17.64 -11.40
C ASP A 378 2.47 16.57 -11.13
N ALA A 379 3.72 16.88 -11.47
CA ALA A 379 4.86 16.01 -11.21
C ALA A 379 5.78 16.63 -10.14
N TRP A 380 6.19 15.81 -9.19
CA TRP A 380 7.27 16.10 -8.26
C TRP A 380 8.33 15.03 -8.43
N ILE A 381 9.58 15.43 -8.62
CA ILE A 381 10.67 14.52 -8.95
C ILE A 381 11.76 14.69 -7.89
N TRP A 382 12.27 13.58 -7.37
CA TRP A 382 13.45 13.57 -6.53
C TRP A 382 14.50 12.63 -7.10
N ARG A 383 15.73 13.13 -7.20
CA ARG A 383 16.91 12.37 -7.65
C ARG A 383 17.91 12.22 -6.49
N PRO A 384 17.76 11.20 -5.61
CA PRO A 384 18.56 11.08 -4.38
C PRO A 384 20.08 11.13 -4.57
N ALA A 385 20.57 10.65 -5.73
CA ALA A 385 22.00 10.66 -6.05
C ALA A 385 22.54 12.04 -6.46
N MET A 386 21.67 13.00 -6.77
CA MET A 386 22.04 14.32 -7.31
C MET A 386 21.66 15.47 -6.38
N GLU A 387 20.58 15.31 -5.61
CA GLU A 387 19.98 16.41 -4.85
C GLU A 387 19.33 15.95 -3.54
N ALA A 388 19.23 16.89 -2.61
CA ALA A 388 18.39 16.72 -1.42
C ALA A 388 16.91 16.64 -1.82
N MET A 389 16.10 15.95 -0.99
CA MET A 389 14.67 15.82 -1.23
C MET A 389 13.99 17.20 -1.37
N PRO A 390 13.34 17.50 -2.51
CA PRO A 390 12.63 18.77 -2.68
C PRO A 390 11.48 18.91 -1.68
N SER A 391 11.05 20.15 -1.39
CA SER A 391 9.88 20.37 -0.55
C SER A 391 8.64 19.74 -1.19
N LEU A 392 7.83 19.04 -0.40
CA LEU A 392 6.56 18.49 -0.88
C LEU A 392 5.58 19.61 -1.24
N PRO A 393 4.69 19.40 -2.23
CA PRO A 393 3.57 20.31 -2.49
C PRO A 393 2.72 20.51 -1.24
N LEU A 394 2.17 21.71 -1.06
CA LEU A 394 1.25 22.01 0.04
C LEU A 394 0.00 21.14 -0.06
N THR A 395 -0.64 20.87 1.08
CA THR A 395 -2.01 20.33 1.05
C THR A 395 -2.95 21.40 0.48
N ALA A 396 -4.09 20.99 -0.08
CA ALA A 396 -5.12 21.92 -0.54
C ALA A 396 -5.58 22.87 0.58
N PHE A 397 -5.62 22.38 1.83
CA PHE A 397 -5.95 23.18 3.00
C PHE A 397 -4.88 24.24 3.30
N ASP A 398 -3.60 23.86 3.29
CA ASP A 398 -2.50 24.79 3.56
C ASP A 398 -2.33 25.81 2.44
N ALA A 399 -2.53 25.39 1.19
CA ALA A 399 -2.51 26.26 0.03
C ALA A 399 -3.62 27.34 0.13
N ALA A 400 -4.85 26.93 0.44
CA ALA A 400 -5.97 27.85 0.66
C ALA A 400 -5.73 28.79 1.85
N SER A 401 -5.22 28.27 2.97
CA SER A 401 -4.91 29.06 4.17
C SER A 401 -3.83 30.12 3.89
N LYS A 402 -2.78 29.75 3.15
CA LYS A 402 -1.72 30.65 2.72
C LYS A 402 -2.21 31.72 1.75
N ALA A 403 -3.10 31.36 0.83
CA ALA A 403 -3.72 32.31 -0.10
C ALA A 403 -4.59 33.34 0.65
N ALA A 404 -5.38 32.90 1.63
CA ALA A 404 -6.21 33.78 2.46
C ALA A 404 -5.40 34.70 3.40
N SER A 405 -4.19 34.27 3.80
CA SER A 405 -3.31 35.03 4.70
C SER A 405 -2.41 36.04 3.98
N ARG A 406 -2.45 36.11 2.63
CA ARG A 406 -1.65 37.07 1.86
C ARG A 406 -2.30 38.45 1.95
N PRO A 407 -1.61 39.49 2.46
CA PRO A 407 -2.19 40.83 2.54
C PRO A 407 -2.66 41.29 1.16
N GLN A 408 -3.91 41.75 1.08
CA GLN A 408 -4.43 42.39 -0.12
C GLN A 408 -3.53 43.60 -0.40
N ALA A 409 -2.94 43.66 -1.60
CA ALA A 409 -2.17 44.84 -2.00
C ALA A 409 -3.07 46.08 -1.81
N PRO A 410 -2.58 47.17 -1.21
CA PRO A 410 -3.40 48.35 -1.04
C PRO A 410 -3.89 48.78 -2.43
N GLU A 411 -5.21 48.93 -2.57
CA GLU A 411 -5.81 49.51 -3.77
C GLU A 411 -5.04 50.80 -4.10
N SER A 412 -4.45 50.84 -5.29
CA SER A 412 -3.82 52.03 -5.81
C SER A 412 -4.89 53.12 -5.89
N THR A 413 -4.87 54.03 -4.92
CA THR A 413 -5.68 55.23 -4.93
C THR A 413 -5.30 56.03 -6.19
N PRO A 414 -6.26 56.48 -7.02
CA PRO A 414 -5.92 57.28 -8.19
C PRO A 414 -5.23 58.58 -7.75
N PRO A 415 -4.27 59.09 -8.53
CA PRO A 415 -3.46 60.22 -8.12
C PRO A 415 -4.34 61.47 -7.94
N SER A 416 -4.41 61.96 -6.70
CA SER A 416 -4.94 63.31 -6.43
C SER A 416 -3.98 64.34 -7.03
N ALA A 417 -4.58 65.27 -7.75
CA ALA A 417 -3.90 66.37 -8.41
C ALA A 417 -3.09 67.22 -7.41
N THR A 418 -1.89 67.54 -7.84
CA THR A 418 -0.89 68.42 -7.24
C THR A 418 -1.46 69.80 -6.93
N VAL A 419 -1.33 70.27 -5.69
CA VAL A 419 -1.30 71.71 -5.38
C VAL A 419 -0.12 71.98 -4.46
N SER A 420 0.64 72.98 -4.87
CA SER A 420 1.97 73.38 -4.43
C SER A 420 2.07 73.82 -2.96
N ALA A 421 3.29 73.66 -2.42
CA ALA A 421 3.77 74.20 -1.16
C ALA A 421 3.74 75.75 -1.09
N PRO A 422 3.96 76.31 0.11
CA PRO A 422 5.29 76.88 0.34
C PRO A 422 5.91 76.61 1.72
N ASP A 423 7.22 76.81 1.75
CA ASP A 423 8.22 76.63 2.81
C ASP A 423 7.96 77.42 4.12
N ALA A 424 8.44 76.88 5.26
CA ALA A 424 9.58 77.42 6.01
C ALA A 424 9.84 76.71 7.37
N ALA A 425 11.10 76.27 7.54
CA ALA A 425 11.96 76.22 8.72
C ALA A 425 11.36 76.08 10.16
N THR A 426 11.92 75.19 10.99
CA THR A 426 13.14 75.44 11.80
C THR A 426 13.49 74.21 12.66
N ALA A 427 14.80 74.01 12.86
CA ALA A 427 15.48 72.94 13.57
C ALA A 427 15.08 72.70 15.05
N ARG A 428 15.34 71.47 15.53
CA ARG A 428 16.17 71.23 16.74
C ARG A 428 16.66 69.78 16.83
N LYS A 429 17.97 69.67 17.07
CA LYS A 429 18.77 68.47 17.35
C LYS A 429 18.36 67.85 18.69
N SER A 430 18.50 66.53 18.83
CA SER A 430 19.00 65.90 20.06
C SER A 430 19.58 64.51 19.79
N VAL A 431 20.82 64.38 20.24
CA VAL A 431 21.73 63.25 20.15
C VAL A 431 21.46 62.27 21.30
N LYS A 432 21.58 60.96 21.07
CA LYS A 432 22.19 60.02 22.03
C LYS A 432 22.71 58.76 21.31
N ARG A 433 24.01 58.51 21.46
CA ARG A 433 24.79 57.35 20.99
C ARG A 433 24.58 56.14 21.92
N PRO A 434 25.02 54.94 21.50
CA PRO A 434 24.67 53.64 22.08
C PRO A 434 25.66 53.21 23.17
N GLN A 435 25.28 52.17 23.93
CA GLN A 435 26.24 51.39 24.70
C GLN A 435 26.17 49.93 24.32
N THR A 436 27.33 49.48 23.86
CA THR A 436 27.84 48.13 23.66
C THR A 436 28.20 47.47 24.99
N HIS A 437 28.00 46.16 25.13
CA HIS A 437 28.86 45.33 25.99
C HIS A 437 29.05 43.94 25.39
N ALA A 438 30.32 43.57 25.27
CA ALA A 438 30.91 42.23 25.13
C ALA A 438 32.35 42.36 25.70
N PRO A 439 33.15 41.30 25.90
CA PRO A 439 32.90 39.92 26.32
C PRO A 439 33.81 39.52 27.53
N ALA A 440 33.73 38.29 28.05
CA ALA A 440 34.85 37.61 28.70
C ALA A 440 34.64 36.10 28.83
N SER A 441 35.75 35.38 28.86
CA SER A 441 36.00 34.00 28.45
C SER A 441 36.37 33.03 29.60
N ALA A 442 36.55 31.76 29.22
CA ALA A 442 37.24 30.63 29.89
C ALA A 442 36.41 29.84 30.92
N THR A 443 36.40 28.50 30.95
CA THR A 443 37.54 27.57 30.82
C THR A 443 37.03 26.15 30.52
N ALA A 444 37.78 25.34 29.76
CA ALA A 444 37.61 23.88 29.65
C ALA A 444 38.28 23.15 30.82
N PRO A 445 37.89 21.88 31.09
CA PRO A 445 38.89 20.82 30.94
C PRO A 445 38.40 19.53 30.26
N ASP A 446 39.40 18.76 29.86
CA ASP A 446 39.51 17.54 29.05
C ASP A 446 39.10 16.22 29.80
N PRO A 447 39.18 14.99 29.23
CA PRO A 447 38.18 13.94 29.38
C PRO A 447 38.74 12.63 29.98
N THR A 448 38.02 11.93 30.86
CA THR A 448 38.19 10.47 30.98
C THR A 448 37.09 9.78 31.77
N SER A 449 36.66 8.63 31.23
CA SER A 449 36.06 7.47 31.89
C SER A 449 34.71 7.65 32.61
N LEU A 450 33.70 6.88 32.18
CA LEU A 450 33.08 5.84 33.02
C LEU A 450 31.92 5.21 32.24
N PHE A 451 32.10 3.93 31.88
CA PHE A 451 30.99 3.01 31.72
C PHE A 451 30.35 2.87 33.10
N ASP A 452 29.10 3.32 33.24
CA ASP A 452 28.21 2.86 34.29
C ASP A 452 26.83 2.63 33.67
N GLU A 453 26.39 1.38 33.77
CA GLU A 453 25.11 0.84 33.34
C GLU A 453 24.01 1.41 34.26
N PRO A 454 22.88 1.96 33.75
CA PRO A 454 21.84 2.47 34.61
C PRO A 454 21.13 1.33 35.37
N PRO A 455 20.73 1.52 36.63
CA PRO A 455 20.13 0.47 37.45
C PRO A 455 18.76 0.04 36.92
N ILE A 456 18.54 -1.28 36.92
CA ILE A 456 17.25 -1.92 36.62
C ILE A 456 16.25 -1.52 37.71
N VAL A 457 15.26 -0.72 37.32
CA VAL A 457 14.07 -0.46 38.14
C VAL A 457 13.06 -1.55 37.80
N ASP A 458 12.86 -2.47 38.74
CA ASP A 458 11.90 -3.57 38.64
C ASP A 458 10.49 -3.01 38.90
N GLU A 459 9.87 -2.43 37.87
CA GLU A 459 8.49 -1.93 37.93
C GLU A 459 7.55 -3.08 37.48
N PRO A 460 6.64 -3.56 38.34
CA PRO A 460 5.73 -4.64 37.96
C PRO A 460 4.78 -4.18 36.85
N PRO A 461 4.44 -5.05 35.88
CA PRO A 461 3.57 -4.67 34.78
C PRO A 461 2.19 -4.23 35.30
N PRO A 462 1.55 -3.24 34.65
CA PRO A 462 0.22 -2.80 35.04
C PRO A 462 -0.73 -3.98 34.99
N ARG A 463 -1.49 -4.17 36.07
CA ARG A 463 -2.60 -5.12 36.13
C ARG A 463 -3.60 -4.73 35.05
N LEU A 464 -3.79 -5.61 34.07
CA LEU A 464 -4.92 -5.55 33.15
C LEU A 464 -6.18 -5.71 34.00
N ASP A 465 -6.99 -4.67 34.05
CA ASP A 465 -8.37 -4.79 34.54
C ASP A 465 -9.09 -5.83 33.68
N ASP A 466 -9.69 -6.84 34.33
CA ASP A 466 -10.41 -7.97 33.73
C ASP A 466 -11.73 -7.57 33.04
N GLU A 467 -11.86 -6.34 32.53
CA GLU A 467 -12.99 -5.93 31.71
C GLU A 467 -12.66 -6.10 30.22
N PRO A 468 -13.44 -6.90 29.47
CA PRO A 468 -13.26 -7.01 28.03
C PRO A 468 -13.43 -5.62 27.39
N PRO A 469 -12.58 -5.21 26.44
CA PRO A 469 -12.60 -3.87 25.85
C PRO A 469 -13.86 -3.56 25.00
N TYR A 470 -14.86 -4.43 25.03
CA TYR A 470 -16.12 -4.31 24.29
C TYR A 470 -17.27 -4.84 25.15
N ALA A 471 -18.25 -3.97 25.42
CA ALA A 471 -19.58 -4.40 25.86
C ALA A 471 -20.32 -5.03 24.65
N ASP A 472 -21.09 -6.08 24.90
CA ASP A 472 -21.79 -6.87 23.87
C ASP A 472 -22.84 -6.06 23.06
N GLU A 473 -23.10 -4.80 23.43
CA GLU A 473 -24.04 -3.89 22.76
C GLU A 473 -23.42 -3.07 21.60
N ASP A 474 -22.09 -3.07 21.44
CA ASP A 474 -21.37 -2.37 20.36
C ASP A 474 -20.98 -3.29 19.17
N ARG A 475 -21.61 -4.46 19.08
CA ARG A 475 -21.28 -5.50 18.07
C ARG A 475 -22.08 -5.29 16.77
N PRO A 476 -21.47 -4.91 15.63
CA PRO A 476 -22.19 -4.89 14.35
C PRO A 476 -22.52 -6.33 13.92
N ALA A 477 -23.74 -6.55 13.44
CA ALA A 477 -24.31 -7.87 13.12
C ALA A 477 -23.70 -8.60 11.91
N ASN A 478 -22.49 -8.24 11.46
CA ASN A 478 -21.79 -8.87 10.34
C ASN A 478 -20.39 -9.41 10.71
N TRP A 479 -20.19 -9.73 11.99
CA TRP A 479 -19.01 -10.40 12.50
C TRP A 479 -19.30 -11.90 12.67
N LEU A 480 -18.87 -12.70 11.69
CA LEU A 480 -18.52 -14.12 11.86
C LEU A 480 -17.01 -14.27 11.64
#